data_AF-A0A2P4PP92-F1
#
_entry.id   AF-A0A2P4PP92-F1
#
_cell.length_a   1.000
_cell.length_b   1.000
_cell.length_c   1.000
_cell.angle_alpha   90.00
_cell.angle_beta   90.00
_cell.angle_gamma   90.00
#
_symmetry.space_group_name_H-M   'P 1'
#
loop_
_entity.id
_entity.type
_entity.pdbx_description
1 polymer ?
#
loop_
_entity_poly.entity_id
_entity_poly.type
_entity_poly.pdbx_seq_one_letter_code
_entity_poly.pdbx_strand_id
1 'polypeptide(L)'
;MINARDFNTFLFKTRNIIIKKLLIENLMKEGDLIPYIKEHVMKEKRVKYLAIDESVTENDIKEFESYNIKFVNFDDFYIRAYEFVNEMY
;
A
#
# COMPACT_ATOMS: atom_id res chain seq x y z
N MET A 1 -14.81 3.46 -6.87
CA MET A 1 -13.73 4.48 -6.81
C MET A 1 -13.58 4.89 -5.35
N ILE A 2 -12.44 4.62 -4.73
CA ILE A 2 -12.20 4.93 -3.31
C ILE A 2 -11.53 6.30 -3.27
N ASN A 3 -12.11 7.27 -2.56
CA ASN A 3 -11.45 8.57 -2.36
C ASN A 3 -10.45 8.49 -1.17
N ALA A 4 -9.59 9.50 -1.01
CA ALA A 4 -8.59 9.53 0.05
C ALA A 4 -9.18 9.36 1.47
N ARG A 5 -10.40 9.87 1.72
CA ARG A 5 -11.09 9.74 3.01
C ARG A 5 -11.53 8.30 3.28
N ASP A 6 -12.07 7.62 2.28
CA ASP A 6 -12.47 6.22 2.37
C ASP A 6 -11.25 5.32 2.56
N PHE A 7 -10.16 5.61 1.84
CA PHE A 7 -8.88 4.93 2.03
C PHE A 7 -8.33 5.13 3.44
N ASN A 8 -8.32 6.37 3.96
CA ASN A 8 -7.91 6.65 5.33
C ASN A 8 -8.77 5.88 6.34
N THR A 9 -10.09 5.83 6.13
CA THR A 9 -11.01 5.07 6.96
C THR A 9 -10.69 3.57 6.95
N PHE A 10 -10.35 3.01 5.78
CA PHE A 10 -9.93 1.62 5.65
C PHE A 10 -8.62 1.35 6.43
N LEU A 11 -7.60 2.20 6.27
CA LEU A 11 -6.33 2.05 6.99
C LEU A 11 -6.56 2.09 8.50
N PHE A 12 -7.33 3.07 8.98
CA PHE A 12 -7.68 3.21 10.39
C PHE A 12 -8.44 1.99 10.94
N LYS A 13 -9.46 1.51 10.24
CA LYS A 13 -10.26 0.35 10.67
C LYS A 13 -9.46 -0.95 10.66
N THR A 14 -8.39 -1.03 9.85
CA THR A 14 -7.54 -2.21 9.73
C THR A 14 -6.23 -2.12 10.51
N ARG A 15 -6.02 -1.09 11.35
CA ARG A 15 -4.74 -0.81 12.04
C ARG A 15 -4.12 -2.00 12.79
N ASN A 16 -4.95 -2.91 13.32
CA ASN A 16 -4.49 -4.09 14.05
C ASN A 16 -4.12 -5.29 13.16
N ILE A 17 -4.20 -5.15 11.83
CA ILE A 17 -3.89 -6.21 10.88
C ILE A 17 -2.47 -6.04 10.37
N ILE A 18 -1.68 -7.11 10.45
CA ILE A 18 -0.38 -7.19 9.76
C ILE A 18 -0.64 -7.61 8.32
N ILE A 19 -0.19 -6.80 7.38
CA ILE A 19 -0.36 -6.99 5.95
C ILE A 19 0.98 -7.45 5.39
N LYS A 20 1.07 -8.70 4.95
CA LYS A 20 2.31 -9.20 4.33
C LYS A 20 2.65 -8.39 3.08
N LYS A 21 1.64 -8.08 2.25
CA LYS A 21 1.79 -7.46 0.94
C LYS A 21 0.66 -6.44 0.73
N LEU A 22 1.00 -5.18 0.51
CA LEU A 22 0.05 -4.10 0.22
C LEU A 22 0.34 -3.52 -1.17
N LEU A 23 -0.65 -3.57 -2.06
CA LEU A 23 -0.58 -3.02 -3.41
C LEU A 23 -1.64 -1.94 -3.54
N ILE A 24 -1.26 -0.80 -4.10
CA ILE A 24 -2.14 0.35 -4.26
C ILE A 24 -1.99 0.85 -5.69
N GLU A 25 -3.08 0.78 -6.45
CA GLU A 25 -3.17 1.34 -7.81
C GLU A 25 -3.99 2.62 -7.76
N ASN A 26 -3.36 3.78 -7.96
CA ASN A 26 -4.08 5.06 -7.92
C ASN A 26 -4.57 5.44 -9.33
N LEU A 27 -5.68 4.83 -9.75
CA LEU A 27 -6.28 5.02 -11.08
C LEU A 27 -6.76 6.46 -11.36
N MET A 28 -6.91 7.30 -10.32
CA MET A 28 -7.60 8.60 -10.46
C MET A 28 -6.67 9.81 -10.45
N LYS A 29 -5.39 9.68 -10.05
CA LYS A 29 -4.44 10.79 -9.83
C LYS A 29 -4.95 11.95 -8.94
N GLU A 30 -6.15 11.87 -8.40
CA GLU A 30 -6.76 12.86 -7.51
C GLU A 30 -6.55 12.45 -6.05
N GLY A 31 -5.72 13.22 -5.36
CA GLY A 31 -5.42 13.04 -3.95
C GLY A 31 -4.16 12.21 -3.73
N ASP A 32 -3.18 12.82 -3.07
CA ASP A 32 -1.95 12.17 -2.65
C ASP A 32 -2.25 11.19 -1.51
N LEU A 33 -2.03 9.89 -1.76
CA LEU A 33 -2.25 8.83 -0.77
C LEU A 33 -1.03 8.62 0.15
N ILE A 34 0.14 9.12 -0.25
CA ILE A 34 1.42 8.91 0.44
C ILE A 34 1.37 9.37 1.90
N PRO A 35 0.79 10.54 2.28
CA PRO A 35 0.70 10.96 3.67
C PRO A 35 -0.02 9.94 4.56
N TYR A 36 -1.13 9.36 4.08
CA TYR A 36 -1.92 8.40 4.83
C TYR A 36 -1.21 7.04 4.97
N ILE A 37 -0.50 6.62 3.92
CA ILE A 37 0.33 5.41 3.96
C ILE A 37 1.46 5.60 4.97
N LYS A 38 2.14 6.75 4.96
CA LYS A 38 3.19 7.04 5.94
C LYS A 38 2.64 7.05 7.37
N GLU A 39 1.46 7.62 7.59
CA GLU A 39 0.84 7.68 8.92
C GLU A 39 0.45 6.30 9.45
N HIS A 40 -0.31 5.52 8.67
CA HIS A 40 -0.95 4.30 9.17
C HIS A 40 -0.25 3.00 8.78
N VAL A 41 0.64 3.02 7.78
CA VAL A 41 1.35 1.82 7.32
C VAL A 41 2.79 1.84 7.80
N MET A 42 3.49 2.96 7.56
CA MET A 42 4.91 3.10 7.86
C MET A 42 5.19 3.23 9.36
N LYS A 43 4.57 4.20 10.03
CA LYS A 43 4.79 4.40 11.48
C LYS A 43 4.34 3.20 12.31
N GLU A 44 3.25 2.54 11.90
CA GLU A 44 2.71 1.36 12.58
C GLU A 44 3.46 0.06 12.22
N LYS A 45 4.42 0.09 11.27
CA LYS A 45 5.24 -1.06 10.83
C LYS A 45 4.42 -2.32 10.48
N ARG A 46 3.23 -2.12 9.92
CA ARG A 46 2.27 -3.21 9.70
C ARG A 46 2.37 -3.86 8.31
N VAL A 47 3.21 -3.33 7.42
CA VAL A 47 3.44 -3.86 6.08
C VAL A 47 4.87 -4.36 5.92
N LYS A 48 5.04 -5.50 5.22
CA LYS A 48 6.37 -6.02 4.86
C LYS A 48 6.80 -5.66 3.43
N TYR A 49 5.87 -5.72 2.48
CA TYR A 49 6.10 -5.38 1.08
C TYR A 49 5.04 -4.38 0.61
N LEU A 50 5.48 -3.26 0.02
CA LEU A 50 4.63 -2.17 -0.43
C LEU A 50 4.90 -1.88 -1.90
N ALA A 51 3.86 -1.95 -2.73
CA ALA A 51 3.90 -1.55 -4.13
C ALA A 51 2.84 -0.47 -4.37
N ILE A 52 3.23 0.64 -5.00
CA ILE A 52 2.31 1.75 -5.28
C ILE A 52 2.52 2.17 -6.73
N ASP A 53 1.45 2.12 -7.52
CA ASP A 53 1.39 2.75 -8.84
C ASP A 53 0.91 4.20 -8.69
N GLU A 54 1.81 5.02 -8.15
CA GLU A 54 1.66 6.47 -7.93
C GLU A 54 3.02 7.13 -8.15
N SER A 55 3.06 8.45 -8.28
CA SER A 55 4.30 9.22 -8.39
C SER A 55 5.09 9.25 -7.07
N VAL A 56 5.63 8.10 -6.66
CA VAL A 56 6.49 7.96 -5.48
C VAL A 56 7.89 8.45 -5.83
N THR A 57 8.47 9.31 -4.99
CA THR A 57 9.84 9.78 -5.22
C THR A 57 10.87 8.81 -4.66
N GLU A 58 12.13 8.87 -5.13
CA GLU A 58 13.23 8.09 -4.55
C GLU A 58 13.42 8.35 -3.04
N ASN A 59 13.10 9.56 -2.57
CA ASN A 59 13.17 9.90 -1.16
C ASN A 59 12.08 9.19 -0.34
N ASP A 60 10.86 9.10 -0.88
CA ASP A 60 9.78 8.35 -0.23
C ASP A 60 10.14 6.87 -0.11
N ILE A 61 10.70 6.28 -1.18
CA ILE A 61 11.16 4.88 -1.17
C ILE A 61 12.19 4.66 -0.05
N LYS A 62 13.23 5.49 0.01
CA LYS A 62 14.27 5.41 1.06
C LYS A 62 13.67 5.58 2.46
N GLU A 63 12.68 6.46 2.61
CA GLU A 63 11.97 6.64 3.86
C GLU A 63 11.24 5.34 4.26
N PHE A 64 10.46 4.72 3.36
CA PHE A 64 9.79 3.45 3.64
C PHE A 64 10.79 2.34 4.01
N GLU A 65 11.90 2.22 3.27
CA GLU A 65 12.94 1.23 3.54
C GLU A 65 13.59 1.42 4.93
N SER A 66 13.73 2.66 5.40
CA SER A 66 14.22 2.94 6.76
C SER A 66 13.32 2.39 7.88
N TYR A 67 12.05 2.12 7.58
CA TYR A 67 11.08 1.46 8.48
C TYR A 67 11.00 -0.06 8.25
N ASN A 68 11.96 -0.65 7.54
CA ASN A 68 11.98 -2.07 7.13
C ASN A 68 10.82 -2.48 6.21
N ILE A 69 10.23 -1.53 5.49
CA ILE A 69 9.23 -1.80 4.46
C ILE A 69 9.96 -1.96 3.14
N LYS A 70 9.82 -3.12 2.50
CA LYS A 70 10.41 -3.34 1.18
C LYS A 70 9.52 -2.72 0.12
N PHE A 71 10.00 -1.65 -0.50
CA PHE A 71 9.37 -1.10 -1.69
C PHE A 71 9.68 -2.01 -2.88
N VAL A 72 8.68 -2.28 -3.69
CA VAL A 72 8.76 -3.20 -4.82
C VAL A 72 8.05 -2.58 -6.00
N ASN A 73 8.55 -2.85 -7.20
CA ASN A 73 7.89 -2.38 -8.41
C ASN A 73 6.48 -2.99 -8.48
N PHE A 74 5.50 -2.16 -8.84
CA PHE A 74 4.11 -2.55 -8.95
C PHE A 74 3.94 -3.70 -9.97
N ASP A 75 4.62 -3.61 -11.11
CA ASP A 75 4.58 -4.63 -12.17
C ASP A 75 5.23 -5.96 -11.75
N ASP A 76 6.26 -5.91 -10.90
CA ASP A 76 6.93 -7.11 -10.36
C ASP A 76 6.06 -7.82 -9.32
N PHE A 77 5.10 -7.09 -8.74
CA PHE A 77 4.13 -7.60 -7.80
C PHE A 77 2.88 -8.07 -8.54
N TYR A 78 3.07 -9.03 -9.43
CA TYR A 78 2.02 -9.72 -10.18
C TYR A 78 1.10 -10.50 -9.23
N ILE A 79 0.25 -9.80 -8.49
CA ILE A 79 -0.92 -10.38 -7.81
C ILE A 79 -1.92 -10.62 -8.91
N ARG A 80 -1.93 -11.84 -9.41
CA ARG A 80 -3.02 -12.32 -10.25
C ARG A 80 -4.21 -12.44 -9.33
N ALA A 81 -5.03 -11.40 -9.24
CA ALA A 81 -6.19 -11.37 -8.36
C ALA A 81 -7.08 -12.62 -8.53
N TYR A 82 -7.11 -13.21 -9.74
CA TYR A 82 -7.79 -14.47 -10.03
C TYR A 82 -7.21 -15.70 -9.29
N GLU A 83 -5.92 -15.72 -8.96
CA GLU A 83 -5.31 -16.80 -8.17
C GLU A 83 -5.82 -16.79 -6.72
N PHE A 84 -6.06 -15.60 -6.17
CA PHE A 84 -6.62 -15.45 -4.82
C PHE A 84 -8.13 -15.75 -4.76
N VAL A 85 -8.86 -15.56 -5.86
CA VAL A 85 -10.29 -15.92 -5.96
C VAL A 85 -10.46 -17.45 -6.04
N ASN A 86 -9.53 -18.16 -6.68
CA ASN A 86 -9.59 -19.61 -6.81
C ASN A 86 -9.17 -20.37 -5.53
N GLU A 87 -8.43 -19.77 -4.61
CA GLU A 87 -8.10 -20.39 -3.31
C GLU A 87 -9.27 -20.40 -2.30
N MET A 88 -10.39 -19.76 -2.63
CA MET A 88 -11.59 -19.69 -1.79
C MET A 88 -12.71 -20.69 -2.16
N TYR A 89 -12.49 -21.57 -3.14
CA TYR A 89 -13.43 -22.61 -3.58
C TYR A 89 -12.88 -24.02 -3.39
#